data_AF-A0A380SGL9-F1
#
_entry.id   AF-A0A380SGL9-F1
#
_cell.length_a   1.000
_cell.length_b   1.000
_cell.length_c   1.000
_cell.angle_alpha   90.00
_cell.angle_beta   90.00
_cell.angle_gamma   90.00
#
_symmetry.space_group_name_H-M   'P 1'
#
loop_
_entity.id
_entity.type
_entity.pdbx_description
1 polymer ?
#
loop_
_entity_poly.entity_id
_entity_poly.type
_entity_poly.pdbx_seq_one_letter_code
_entity_poly.pdbx_strand_id
1 'polypeptide(L)'
;MKRVKQCTCAAFFMVLSFSVLAHPHSFISLRTEVVADNGQLTGFKMRWTMDEITSSDLLYDAGSAKPGDEVWKKLAAEVMANVLGQHYFSELWHNGQHVKFDNRPDGYGLERDGHQAVLTFTLPLAKPLPLAGQTLTLSTFDPTYYVDMFYDKPGDVTLPAALRAGCKVTVVTPKPNDKMTAFAQSLDKADAPPEDMALGTYFAQKVTLTCQ
;
A
#
# COMPACT_ATOMS: atom_id res chain seq x y z
N MET A 1 57.16 17.57 41.26
CA MET A 1 56.41 16.82 40.24
C MET A 1 55.02 16.51 40.80
N LYS A 2 53.97 16.93 40.09
CA LYS A 2 52.58 17.01 40.59
C LYS A 2 51.91 15.64 40.75
N ARG A 3 51.20 15.45 41.87
CA ARG A 3 50.14 14.43 42.06
C ARG A 3 48.95 14.75 41.16
N VAL A 4 48.33 13.76 40.53
CA VAL A 4 46.85 13.69 40.38
C VAL A 4 46.42 12.22 40.36
N LYS A 5 45.43 11.90 41.21
CA LYS A 5 44.72 10.63 41.32
C LYS A 5 43.89 10.37 40.05
N GLN A 6 44.02 9.21 39.42
CA GLN A 6 43.06 8.78 38.41
C GLN A 6 41.79 8.28 39.11
N CYS A 7 40.79 9.15 39.15
CA CYS A 7 39.43 8.87 39.54
C CYS A 7 38.61 8.61 38.27
N THR A 8 37.89 7.48 38.30
CA THR A 8 36.52 7.28 37.80
C THR A 8 36.20 7.31 36.30
N CYS A 9 35.26 6.41 35.97
CA CYS A 9 34.48 6.30 34.74
C CYS A 9 35.13 5.55 33.57
N ALA A 10 35.53 4.29 33.82
CA ALA A 10 35.55 3.31 32.74
C ALA A 10 34.10 3.12 32.25
N ALA A 11 33.87 3.58 31.02
CA ALA A 11 32.63 3.66 30.30
C ALA A 11 31.72 2.42 30.44
N PHE A 12 30.62 2.58 31.15
CA PHE A 12 29.43 1.75 31.01
C PHE A 12 28.68 2.18 29.74
N PHE A 13 29.23 1.86 28.58
CA PHE A 13 28.59 2.06 27.26
C PHE A 13 28.48 0.72 26.52
N MET A 14 28.17 -0.35 27.26
CA MET A 14 27.97 -1.66 26.66
C MET A 14 26.49 -1.83 26.31
N VAL A 15 26.22 -1.54 25.03
CA VAL A 15 25.23 -2.23 24.19
C VAL A 15 23.76 -2.09 24.64
N LEU A 16 23.17 -0.93 24.34
CA LEU A 16 21.74 -0.89 24.03
C LEU A 16 21.58 -1.35 22.57
N SER A 17 21.52 -2.67 22.37
CA SER A 17 20.97 -3.22 21.11
C SER A 17 19.47 -2.94 21.14
N PHE A 18 19.07 -1.76 20.68
CA PHE A 18 17.68 -1.54 20.35
C PHE A 18 17.34 -2.52 19.24
N SER A 19 16.38 -3.40 19.49
CA SER A 19 15.72 -4.14 18.42
C SER A 19 15.16 -3.09 17.47
N VAL A 20 15.79 -2.92 16.31
CA VAL A 20 15.25 -2.10 15.25
C VAL A 20 13.92 -2.75 14.86
N LEU A 21 12.83 -1.97 14.86
CA LEU A 21 11.55 -2.43 14.32
C LEU A 21 11.76 -2.69 12.85
N ALA A 22 11.86 -3.97 12.50
CA ALA A 22 12.46 -4.34 11.24
C ALA A 22 11.48 -4.59 10.10
N HIS A 23 10.17 -4.58 10.30
CA HIS A 23 9.21 -4.56 9.19
C HIS A 23 8.02 -3.67 9.58
N PRO A 24 7.43 -2.94 8.62
CA PRO A 24 7.71 -2.96 7.17
C PRO A 24 9.01 -2.23 6.75
N HIS A 25 9.54 -2.55 5.56
CA HIS A 25 10.77 -1.94 5.00
C HIS A 25 10.49 -0.82 3.98
N SER A 26 9.28 -0.82 3.41
CA SER A 26 8.82 0.15 2.43
C SER A 26 7.39 0.56 2.77
N PHE A 27 7.05 1.79 2.43
CA PHE A 27 5.76 2.39 2.72
C PHE A 27 5.12 2.94 1.45
N ILE A 28 3.84 2.64 1.25
CA ILE A 28 3.03 3.19 0.17
C ILE A 28 1.75 3.81 0.75
N SER A 29 1.63 5.14 0.64
CA SER A 29 0.39 5.86 0.96
C SER A 29 -0.59 5.72 -0.20
N LEU A 30 -1.80 5.26 0.12
CA LEU A 30 -2.87 4.95 -0.81
C LEU A 30 -3.90 6.08 -0.88
N ARG A 31 -4.37 6.37 -2.09
CA ARG A 31 -5.64 7.05 -2.33
C ARG A 31 -6.44 6.29 -3.36
N THR A 32 -7.74 6.21 -3.14
CA THR A 32 -8.66 5.41 -3.95
C THR A 32 -9.92 6.19 -4.26
N GLU A 33 -10.30 6.26 -5.53
CA GLU A 33 -11.58 6.79 -5.98
C GLU A 33 -12.43 5.65 -6.53
N VAL A 34 -13.64 5.48 -6.01
CA VAL A 34 -14.60 4.50 -6.54
C VAL A 34 -15.05 4.94 -7.93
N VAL A 35 -14.99 4.05 -8.91
CA VAL A 35 -15.49 4.31 -10.27
C VAL A 35 -16.78 3.53 -10.48
N ALA A 36 -17.83 4.25 -10.84
CA ALA A 36 -19.12 3.66 -11.12
C ALA A 36 -19.75 4.32 -12.35
N ASP A 37 -20.48 3.52 -13.11
CA ASP A 37 -21.30 3.96 -14.23
C ASP A 37 -22.71 3.37 -14.10
N ASN A 38 -23.73 4.20 -14.30
CA ASN A 38 -25.14 3.77 -14.26
C ASN A 38 -25.53 2.92 -13.03
N GLY A 39 -25.03 3.28 -11.84
CA GLY A 39 -25.31 2.55 -10.59
C GLY A 39 -24.56 1.22 -10.44
N GLN A 40 -23.62 0.93 -11.34
CA GLN A 40 -22.75 -0.23 -11.28
C GLN A 40 -21.31 0.18 -10.95
N LEU A 41 -20.68 -0.53 -10.02
CA LEU A 41 -19.25 -0.46 -9.77
C LEU A 41 -18.51 -1.02 -10.98
N THR A 42 -17.62 -0.24 -11.56
CA THR A 42 -16.80 -0.63 -12.72
C THR A 42 -15.32 -0.74 -12.38
N GLY A 43 -14.85 -0.08 -11.32
CA GLY A 43 -13.45 -0.14 -10.92
C GLY A 43 -13.10 0.82 -9.81
N PHE A 44 -11.80 1.03 -9.66
CA PHE A 44 -11.22 2.02 -8.75
C PHE A 44 -10.10 2.78 -9.46
N LYS A 45 -9.97 4.09 -9.23
CA LYS A 45 -8.72 4.79 -9.56
C LYS A 45 -7.84 4.74 -8.33
N MET A 46 -6.62 4.29 -8.52
CA MET A 46 -5.61 4.11 -7.49
C MET A 46 -4.52 5.16 -7.68
N ARG A 47 -4.09 5.77 -6.58
CA ARG A 47 -2.88 6.60 -6.52
C ARG A 47 -2.03 6.13 -5.35
N TRP A 48 -0.83 5.66 -5.64
CA TRP A 48 0.12 5.10 -4.68
C TRP A 48 1.34 6.00 -4.62
N THR A 49 1.56 6.62 -3.46
CA THR A 49 2.78 7.40 -3.19
C THR A 49 3.77 6.52 -2.45
N MET A 50 4.91 6.26 -3.06
CA MET A 50 6.00 5.53 -2.42
C MET A 50 6.75 6.46 -1.46
N ASP A 51 7.30 5.91 -0.37
CA ASP A 51 8.24 6.67 0.48
C ASP A 51 9.50 7.08 -0.27
N GLU A 52 10.29 7.98 0.32
CA GLU A 52 11.48 8.55 -0.32
C GLU A 52 12.55 7.48 -0.63
N ILE A 53 12.68 6.45 0.22
CA ILE A 53 13.69 5.40 0.06
C ILE A 53 13.32 4.52 -1.14
N THR A 54 12.10 4.01 -1.19
CA THR A 54 11.57 3.19 -2.29
C THR A 54 11.51 3.97 -3.59
N SER A 55 11.26 5.27 -3.50
CA SER A 55 11.26 6.17 -4.67
C SER A 55 12.66 6.39 -5.24
N SER A 56 13.72 6.26 -4.44
CA SER A 56 15.07 6.70 -4.82
C SER A 56 15.59 6.05 -6.11
N ASP A 57 15.39 4.75 -6.29
CA ASP A 57 15.80 4.01 -7.49
C ASP A 57 15.02 4.49 -8.73
N LEU A 58 13.70 4.61 -8.62
CA LEU A 58 12.85 5.12 -9.72
C LEU A 58 13.21 6.56 -10.10
N LEU A 59 13.50 7.40 -9.11
CA LEU A 59 13.88 8.79 -9.34
C LEU A 59 15.29 8.91 -9.91
N TYR A 60 16.20 8.01 -9.55
CA TYR A 60 17.54 7.91 -10.14
C TYR A 60 17.46 7.58 -11.63
N ASP A 61 16.70 6.54 -11.98
CA ASP A 61 16.50 6.11 -13.37
C ASP A 61 15.76 7.18 -14.20
N ALA A 62 14.81 7.90 -13.60
CA ALA A 62 14.12 9.00 -14.24
C ALA A 62 15.04 10.21 -14.50
N GLY A 63 16.08 10.42 -13.69
CA GLY A 63 17.00 11.54 -13.80
C GLY A 63 16.28 12.90 -13.84
N SER A 64 16.52 13.67 -14.91
CA SER A 64 15.88 14.98 -15.16
C SER A 64 14.70 14.93 -16.14
N ALA A 65 14.16 13.75 -16.44
CA ALA A 65 13.03 13.59 -17.35
C ALA A 65 11.79 14.34 -16.82
N LYS A 66 11.08 15.02 -17.71
CA LYS A 66 9.84 15.74 -17.39
C LYS A 66 8.65 14.79 -17.37
N PRO A 67 7.58 15.07 -16.59
CA PRO A 67 6.36 14.28 -16.63
C PRO A 67 5.85 14.06 -18.06
N GLY A 68 5.51 12.82 -18.39
CA GLY A 68 5.05 12.42 -19.72
C GLY A 68 6.15 12.06 -20.73
N ASP A 69 7.42 12.29 -20.41
CA ASP A 69 8.55 11.81 -21.21
C ASP A 69 8.53 10.27 -21.29
N GLU A 70 9.11 9.72 -22.37
CA GLU A 70 9.16 8.27 -22.60
C GLU A 70 9.83 7.48 -21.46
N VAL A 71 10.75 8.11 -20.72
CA VAL A 71 11.38 7.51 -19.54
C VAL A 71 10.34 7.15 -18.48
N TRP A 72 9.44 8.08 -18.15
CA TRP A 72 8.37 7.85 -17.17
C TRP A 72 7.38 6.79 -17.65
N LYS A 73 7.09 6.71 -18.95
CA LYS A 73 6.22 5.66 -19.50
C LYS A 73 6.83 4.27 -19.36
N LYS A 74 8.14 4.13 -19.59
CA LYS A 74 8.86 2.86 -19.42
C LYS A 74 8.88 2.42 -17.95
N LEU A 75 9.28 3.33 -17.05
CA LEU A 75 9.26 3.05 -15.61
C LEU A 75 7.86 2.69 -15.12
N ALA A 76 6.82 3.40 -15.57
CA ALA A 76 5.44 3.06 -15.24
C ALA A 76 5.06 1.66 -15.72
N ALA A 77 5.47 1.25 -16.92
CA ALA A 77 5.21 -0.09 -17.44
C ALA A 77 5.94 -1.18 -16.65
N GLU A 78 7.18 -0.94 -16.24
CA GLU A 78 7.97 -1.86 -15.41
C GLU A 78 7.34 -2.06 -14.03
N VAL A 79 7.01 -0.97 -13.34
CA VAL A 79 6.32 -1.02 -12.04
C VAL A 79 4.96 -1.70 -12.17
N MET A 80 4.18 -1.36 -13.20
CA MET A 80 2.86 -1.98 -13.41
C MET A 80 2.94 -3.46 -13.77
N ALA A 81 4.00 -3.93 -14.44
CA ALA A 81 4.20 -5.35 -14.69
C ALA A 81 4.32 -6.14 -13.38
N ASN A 82 5.03 -5.61 -12.38
CA ASN A 82 5.08 -6.20 -11.04
C ASN A 82 3.72 -6.17 -10.34
N VAL A 83 3.04 -5.00 -10.38
CA VAL A 83 1.69 -4.86 -9.80
C VAL A 83 0.72 -5.88 -10.40
N LEU A 84 0.76 -6.11 -11.72
CA LEU A 84 -0.04 -7.12 -12.40
C LEU A 84 0.33 -8.55 -11.98
N GLY A 85 1.63 -8.85 -11.88
CA GLY A 85 2.14 -10.14 -11.42
C GLY A 85 1.67 -10.49 -10.00
N GLN A 86 1.43 -9.47 -9.18
CA GLN A 86 0.95 -9.57 -7.80
C GLN A 86 -0.56 -9.32 -7.67
N HIS A 87 -1.32 -9.51 -8.75
CA HIS A 87 -2.78 -9.34 -8.75
C HIS A 87 -3.25 -7.97 -8.21
N TYR A 88 -2.56 -6.91 -8.61
CA TYR A 88 -2.75 -5.53 -8.16
C TYR A 88 -2.56 -5.30 -6.66
N PHE A 89 -1.96 -6.26 -5.94
CA PHE A 89 -1.89 -6.24 -4.48
C PHE A 89 -3.26 -6.00 -3.84
N SER A 90 -4.36 -6.34 -4.51
CA SER A 90 -5.69 -5.90 -4.13
C SER A 90 -6.70 -7.03 -4.24
N GLU A 91 -7.56 -7.12 -3.25
CA GLU A 91 -8.68 -8.05 -3.22
C GLU A 91 -10.00 -7.31 -3.04
N LEU A 92 -11.01 -7.69 -3.82
CA LEU A 92 -12.37 -7.19 -3.68
C LEU A 92 -13.31 -8.33 -3.32
N TRP A 93 -14.09 -8.13 -2.27
CA TRP A 93 -15.08 -9.08 -1.78
C TRP A 93 -16.49 -8.49 -1.89
N HIS A 94 -17.40 -9.26 -2.46
CA HIS A 94 -18.83 -8.95 -2.56
C HIS A 94 -19.62 -10.06 -1.86
N ASN A 95 -20.30 -9.74 -0.75
CA ASN A 95 -21.08 -10.70 0.04
C ASN A 95 -20.33 -12.00 0.37
N GLY A 96 -19.03 -11.91 0.67
CA GLY A 96 -18.18 -13.07 1.00
C GLY A 96 -17.66 -13.85 -0.21
N GLN A 97 -17.87 -13.38 -1.43
CA GLN A 97 -17.31 -13.94 -2.65
C GLN A 97 -16.25 -13.01 -3.26
N HIS A 98 -15.14 -13.59 -3.71
CA HIS A 98 -14.09 -12.84 -4.37
C HIS A 98 -14.54 -12.34 -5.75
N VAL A 99 -14.33 -11.05 -6.01
CA VAL A 99 -14.63 -10.38 -7.28
C VAL A 99 -13.34 -10.28 -8.08
N LYS A 100 -13.40 -10.65 -9.35
CA LYS A 100 -12.23 -10.60 -10.24
C LYS A 100 -12.04 -9.20 -10.82
N PHE A 101 -10.80 -8.72 -10.81
CA PHE A 101 -10.36 -7.58 -11.62
C PHE A 101 -10.00 -8.03 -13.05
N ASP A 102 -10.04 -7.10 -13.99
CA ASP A 102 -9.54 -7.35 -15.35
C ASP A 102 -8.01 -7.49 -15.33
N ASN A 103 -7.46 -8.25 -16.28
CA ASN A 103 -6.02 -8.52 -16.36
C ASN A 103 -5.21 -7.37 -16.98
N ARG A 104 -5.87 -6.25 -17.30
CA ARG A 104 -5.25 -5.05 -17.85
C ARG A 104 -5.86 -3.79 -17.22
N PRO A 105 -5.03 -2.85 -16.72
CA PRO A 105 -5.54 -1.56 -16.29
C PRO A 105 -5.96 -0.70 -17.49
N ASP A 106 -7.06 0.05 -17.34
CA ASP A 106 -7.58 0.98 -18.37
C ASP A 106 -6.69 2.23 -18.58
N GLY A 107 -5.65 2.38 -17.76
CA GLY A 107 -4.64 3.42 -17.86
C GLY A 107 -3.74 3.40 -16.63
N TYR A 108 -2.50 3.81 -16.79
CA TYR A 108 -1.53 3.97 -15.72
C TYR A 108 -0.47 5.01 -16.06
N GLY A 109 0.21 5.52 -15.05
CA GLY A 109 1.30 6.48 -15.18
C GLY A 109 2.13 6.54 -13.91
N LEU A 110 3.39 6.97 -14.07
CA LEU A 110 4.32 7.19 -12.97
C LEU A 110 4.86 8.62 -13.10
N GLU A 111 4.93 9.33 -11.99
CA GLU A 111 5.45 10.70 -11.95
C GLU A 111 6.27 10.97 -10.69
N ARG A 112 7.06 12.04 -10.73
CA ARG A 112 7.77 12.58 -9.57
C ARG A 112 6.90 13.61 -8.86
N ASP A 113 6.73 13.43 -7.56
CA ASP A 113 6.12 14.40 -6.63
C ASP A 113 7.13 14.69 -5.52
N GLY A 114 7.89 15.79 -5.68
CA GLY A 114 9.02 16.09 -4.80
C GLY A 114 10.09 14.98 -4.81
N HIS A 115 10.30 14.35 -3.66
CA HIS A 115 11.22 13.22 -3.46
C HIS A 115 10.53 11.86 -3.55
N GLN A 116 9.27 11.82 -3.99
CA GLN A 116 8.47 10.61 -4.05
C GLN A 116 8.11 10.25 -5.50
N ALA A 117 8.04 8.96 -5.77
CA ALA A 117 7.47 8.39 -6.98
C ALA A 117 5.98 8.11 -6.72
N VAL A 118 5.15 8.52 -7.68
CA VAL A 118 3.69 8.40 -7.59
C VAL A 118 3.21 7.57 -8.75
N LEU A 119 2.69 6.39 -8.44
CA LEU A 119 2.02 5.52 -9.40
C LEU A 119 0.53 5.82 -9.39
N THR A 120 -0.04 6.04 -10.56
CA THR A 120 -1.49 6.13 -10.77
C THR A 120 -1.93 5.07 -11.74
N PHE A 121 -3.07 4.43 -11.47
CA PHE A 121 -3.66 3.47 -12.40
C PHE A 121 -5.16 3.29 -12.16
N THR A 122 -5.85 2.76 -13.17
CA THR A 122 -7.24 2.31 -13.02
C THR A 122 -7.23 0.80 -12.80
N LEU A 123 -7.93 0.35 -11.76
CA LEU A 123 -8.17 -1.03 -11.39
C LEU A 123 -9.59 -1.43 -11.82
N PRO A 124 -9.78 -1.93 -13.05
CA PRO A 124 -11.10 -2.30 -13.56
C PRO A 124 -11.57 -3.64 -13.00
N LEU A 125 -12.88 -3.76 -12.73
CA LEU A 125 -13.51 -5.04 -12.49
C LEU A 125 -13.67 -5.79 -13.82
N ALA A 126 -13.44 -7.11 -13.81
CA ALA A 126 -13.67 -7.95 -14.99
C ALA A 126 -15.15 -7.97 -15.42
N LYS A 127 -16.06 -7.74 -14.46
CA LYS A 127 -17.51 -7.59 -14.69
C LYS A 127 -18.05 -6.49 -13.78
N PRO A 128 -18.81 -5.51 -14.30
CA PRO A 128 -19.49 -4.53 -13.46
C PRO A 128 -20.40 -5.18 -12.43
N LEU A 129 -20.52 -4.56 -11.26
CA LEU A 129 -21.37 -5.04 -10.16
C LEU A 129 -22.43 -4.02 -9.78
N PRO A 130 -23.69 -4.42 -9.52
CA PRO A 130 -24.68 -3.49 -9.01
C PRO A 130 -24.25 -2.96 -7.63
N LEU A 131 -24.45 -1.66 -7.38
CA LEU A 131 -24.16 -1.06 -6.08
C LEU A 131 -25.35 -1.11 -5.12
N ALA A 132 -26.57 -0.89 -5.61
CA ALA A 132 -27.76 -0.77 -4.76
C ALA A 132 -27.98 -2.01 -3.87
N GLY A 133 -28.16 -1.77 -2.56
CA GLY A 133 -28.32 -2.82 -1.55
C GLY A 133 -27.10 -3.69 -1.30
N GLN A 134 -25.93 -3.34 -1.86
CA GLN A 134 -24.72 -4.17 -1.74
C GLN A 134 -23.74 -3.62 -0.69
N THR A 135 -22.95 -4.54 -0.15
CA THR A 135 -21.74 -4.22 0.63
C THR A 135 -20.54 -4.89 -0.02
N LEU A 136 -19.52 -4.09 -0.29
CA LEU A 136 -18.26 -4.51 -0.89
C LEU A 136 -17.11 -4.17 0.06
N THR A 137 -16.08 -5.01 0.08
CA THR A 137 -14.85 -4.76 0.84
C THR A 137 -13.64 -4.87 -0.05
N LEU A 138 -12.89 -3.78 -0.18
CA LEU A 138 -11.61 -3.71 -0.88
C LEU A 138 -10.48 -3.71 0.17
N SER A 139 -9.44 -4.50 -0.07
CA SER A 139 -8.19 -4.43 0.69
C SER A 139 -7.03 -4.36 -0.30
N THR A 140 -6.03 -3.54 -0.01
CA THR A 140 -4.80 -3.43 -0.81
C THR A 140 -3.61 -3.67 0.13
N PHE A 141 -2.77 -4.66 -0.16
CA PHE A 141 -1.68 -5.09 0.71
C PHE A 141 -0.64 -5.92 -0.05
N ASP A 142 0.60 -5.85 0.42
CA ASP A 142 1.66 -6.80 0.06
C ASP A 142 1.50 -8.11 0.85
N PRO A 143 1.34 -9.29 0.20
CA PRO A 143 1.16 -10.57 0.90
C PRO A 143 2.25 -10.88 1.93
N THR A 144 3.49 -10.44 1.70
CA THR A 144 4.63 -10.72 2.58
C THR A 144 4.75 -9.75 3.76
N TYR A 145 4.02 -8.62 3.73
CA TYR A 145 4.14 -7.50 4.66
C TYR A 145 5.55 -6.84 4.67
N TYR A 146 6.28 -6.95 3.57
CA TYR A 146 7.50 -6.19 3.32
C TYR A 146 7.16 -4.71 3.06
N VAL A 147 6.08 -4.47 2.33
CA VAL A 147 5.53 -3.13 2.04
C VAL A 147 4.27 -2.88 2.87
N ASP A 148 4.27 -1.83 3.68
CA ASP A 148 3.04 -1.36 4.33
C ASP A 148 2.30 -0.39 3.40
N MET A 149 1.11 -0.83 2.99
CA MET A 149 0.23 -0.12 2.07
C MET A 149 -0.98 0.38 2.84
N PHE A 150 -1.08 1.69 3.03
CA PHE A 150 -2.04 2.27 3.97
C PHE A 150 -2.69 3.55 3.45
N TYR A 151 -3.91 3.82 3.89
CA TYR A 151 -4.54 5.13 3.81
C TYR A 151 -4.16 5.93 5.06
N ASP A 152 -3.70 7.18 4.87
CA ASP A 152 -3.35 8.09 5.97
C ASP A 152 -4.59 8.51 6.77
N LYS A 153 -5.71 8.71 6.07
CA LYS A 153 -6.99 9.11 6.66
C LYS A 153 -8.17 8.52 5.87
N PRO A 154 -9.35 8.37 6.49
CA PRO A 154 -10.53 7.84 5.79
C PRO A 154 -10.92 8.60 4.52
N GLY A 155 -10.60 9.91 4.46
CA GLY A 155 -10.89 10.76 3.30
C GLY A 155 -10.00 10.52 2.07
N ASP A 156 -8.98 9.66 2.17
CA ASP A 156 -8.18 9.22 1.03
C ASP A 156 -8.93 8.20 0.16
N VAL A 157 -10.05 7.67 0.66
CA VAL A 157 -11.03 6.94 -0.15
C VAL A 157 -12.22 7.84 -0.45
N THR A 158 -12.52 8.01 -1.73
CA THR A 158 -13.53 8.97 -2.19
C THR A 158 -14.61 8.32 -3.05
N LEU A 159 -15.81 8.88 -2.94
CA LEU A 159 -16.97 8.53 -3.77
C LEU A 159 -17.24 9.64 -4.80
N PRO A 160 -17.61 9.28 -6.04
CA PRO A 160 -18.20 10.21 -7.00
C PRO A 160 -19.40 10.91 -6.40
N ALA A 161 -19.63 12.18 -6.78
CA ALA A 161 -20.72 12.98 -6.23
C ALA A 161 -22.09 12.30 -6.35
N ALA A 162 -22.34 11.61 -7.48
CA ALA A 162 -23.57 10.88 -7.74
C ALA A 162 -23.85 9.73 -6.74
N LEU A 163 -22.81 9.13 -6.13
CA LEU A 163 -22.97 8.03 -5.19
C LEU A 163 -23.12 8.49 -3.73
N ARG A 164 -22.74 9.73 -3.39
CA ARG A 164 -22.65 10.19 -1.99
C ARG A 164 -24.00 10.20 -1.25
N ALA A 165 -25.12 10.26 -1.98
CA ALA A 165 -26.45 10.25 -1.38
C ALA A 165 -26.91 8.84 -0.97
N GLY A 166 -26.48 7.79 -1.69
CA GLY A 166 -26.92 6.41 -1.48
C GLY A 166 -25.83 5.47 -0.97
N CYS A 167 -24.57 5.88 -1.01
CA CYS A 167 -23.43 5.08 -0.61
C CYS A 167 -22.60 5.74 0.48
N LYS A 168 -22.06 4.92 1.37
CA LYS A 168 -21.10 5.29 2.40
C LYS A 168 -19.84 4.47 2.23
N VAL A 169 -18.69 5.10 2.47
CA VAL A 169 -17.39 4.43 2.53
C VAL A 169 -16.78 4.57 3.92
N THR A 170 -16.16 3.51 4.41
CA THR A 170 -15.42 3.49 5.67
C THR A 170 -14.09 2.79 5.49
N VAL A 171 -13.05 3.29 6.14
CA VAL A 171 -11.73 2.64 6.20
C VAL A 171 -11.50 2.16 7.62
N VAL A 172 -11.19 0.88 7.78
CA VAL A 172 -10.92 0.25 9.07
C VAL A 172 -9.49 -0.30 9.08
N THR A 173 -8.65 0.23 9.96
CA THR A 173 -7.32 -0.31 10.21
C THR A 173 -7.43 -1.52 11.14
N PRO A 174 -6.90 -2.70 10.75
CA PRO A 174 -6.97 -3.88 11.59
C PRO A 174 -6.06 -3.72 12.81
N LYS A 175 -6.35 -4.53 13.83
CA LYS A 175 -5.47 -4.71 15.00
C LYS A 175 -4.99 -6.15 14.99
N PRO A 176 -3.83 -6.44 14.38
CA PRO A 176 -3.21 -7.76 14.47
C PRO A 176 -3.02 -8.16 15.94
N ASN A 177 -3.13 -9.46 16.23
CA ASN A 177 -2.83 -9.95 17.58
C ASN A 177 -1.32 -9.92 17.86
N ASP A 178 -0.95 -10.06 19.14
CA ASP A 178 0.44 -10.01 19.59
C ASP A 178 1.32 -11.06 18.89
N LYS A 179 0.78 -12.24 18.58
CA LYS A 179 1.51 -13.30 17.89
C LYS A 179 1.87 -12.88 16.46
N MET A 180 0.93 -12.30 15.71
CA MET A 180 1.19 -11.83 14.33
C MET A 180 2.14 -10.64 14.33
N THR A 181 1.99 -9.73 15.29
CA THR A 181 2.89 -8.58 15.46
C THR A 181 4.32 -9.03 15.76
N ALA A 182 4.48 -9.95 16.72
CA ALA A 182 5.78 -10.51 17.08
C ALA A 182 6.41 -11.30 15.92
N PHE A 183 5.60 -12.03 15.15
CA PHE A 183 6.07 -12.74 13.97
C PHE A 183 6.57 -11.77 12.90
N ALA A 184 5.81 -10.73 12.55
CA ALA A 184 6.22 -9.71 11.59
C ALA A 184 7.56 -9.04 11.99
N GLN A 185 7.73 -8.74 13.29
CA GLN A 185 8.98 -8.18 13.82
C GLN A 185 10.17 -9.16 13.78
N SER A 186 9.92 -10.46 13.66
CA SER A 186 10.97 -11.48 13.62
C SER A 186 11.52 -11.76 12.22
N LEU A 187 10.86 -11.27 11.16
CA LEU A 187 11.19 -11.57 9.75
C LEU A 187 12.53 -10.98 9.27
N ASP A 188 13.17 -10.13 10.07
CA ASP A 188 14.54 -9.69 9.82
C ASP A 188 15.60 -10.72 10.26
N LYS A 189 15.18 -11.78 10.97
CA LYS A 189 16.04 -12.88 11.46
C LYS A 189 15.78 -14.22 10.77
N ALA A 190 14.61 -14.38 10.18
CA ALA A 190 14.20 -15.55 9.41
C ALA A 190 13.56 -14.98 8.15
N ASP A 191 14.05 -15.38 6.98
CA ASP A 191 13.67 -14.88 5.66
C ASP A 191 12.14 -14.67 5.46
N ALA A 192 11.79 -13.96 4.38
CA ALA A 192 10.42 -13.61 4.02
C ALA A 192 9.40 -14.75 4.30
N PRO A 193 8.22 -14.42 4.85
CA PRO A 193 7.26 -15.44 5.23
C PRO A 193 6.83 -16.23 3.99
N PRO A 194 6.48 -17.52 4.13
CA PRO A 194 5.85 -18.27 3.06
C PRO A 194 4.65 -17.50 2.48
N GLU A 195 4.57 -17.36 1.16
CA GLU A 195 3.52 -16.56 0.50
C GLU A 195 2.10 -17.05 0.85
N ASP A 196 1.93 -18.34 1.10
CA ASP A 196 0.66 -18.97 1.50
C ASP A 196 0.17 -18.54 2.89
N MET A 197 1.04 -17.95 3.72
CA MET A 197 0.66 -17.34 4.98
C MET A 197 -0.12 -16.04 4.78
N ALA A 198 0.08 -15.34 3.65
CA ALA A 198 -0.53 -14.05 3.32
C ALA A 198 -0.53 -13.07 4.50
N LEU A 199 0.63 -12.92 5.16
CA LEU A 199 0.81 -12.15 6.39
C LEU A 199 0.25 -10.73 6.27
N GLY A 200 0.40 -10.08 5.11
CA GLY A 200 -0.12 -8.75 4.84
C GLY A 200 -1.62 -8.59 5.12
N THR A 201 -2.42 -9.65 4.97
CA THR A 201 -3.88 -9.62 5.22
C THR A 201 -4.24 -9.25 6.66
N TYR A 202 -3.36 -9.54 7.64
CA TYR A 202 -3.57 -9.21 9.04
C TYR A 202 -3.37 -7.72 9.34
N PHE A 203 -2.61 -7.03 8.50
CA PHE A 203 -2.24 -5.62 8.64
C PHE A 203 -2.98 -4.72 7.63
N ALA A 204 -3.55 -5.31 6.57
CA ALA A 204 -4.27 -4.63 5.51
C ALA A 204 -5.49 -3.83 6.02
N GLN A 205 -5.53 -2.54 5.70
CA GLN A 205 -6.72 -1.73 5.94
C GLN A 205 -7.89 -2.17 5.04
N LYS A 206 -9.09 -2.22 5.62
CA LYS A 206 -10.31 -2.62 4.92
C LYS A 206 -11.14 -1.40 4.55
N VAL A 207 -11.36 -1.23 3.26
CA VAL A 207 -12.28 -0.23 2.71
C VAL A 207 -13.64 -0.91 2.49
N THR A 208 -14.64 -0.52 3.27
CA THR A 208 -16.01 -1.04 3.12
C THR A 208 -16.88 0.01 2.42
N LEU A 209 -17.47 -0.37 1.29
CA LEU A 209 -18.46 0.40 0.55
C LEU A 209 -19.83 -0.23 0.78
N THR A 210 -20.76 0.54 1.35
CA THR A 210 -22.14 0.12 1.58
C THR A 210 -23.08 1.08 0.88
N CYS A 211 -23.96 0.56 0.02
CA CYS A 211 -24.93 1.36 -0.71
C CYS A 211 -26.35 0.86 -0.40
N GLN A 212 -27.27 1.78 -0.12
CA GLN A 212 -28.67 1.52 0.22
C GLN A 212 -29.62 1.97 -0.89
#